data_AF-A0A090KTM3-F1
#
_entry.id   AF-A0A090KTM3-F1
#
_cell.length_a   1.000
_cell.length_b   1.000
_cell.length_c   1.000
_cell.angle_alpha   90.00
_cell.angle_beta   90.00
_cell.angle_gamma   90.00
#
_symmetry.space_group_name_H-M   'P 1'
#
loop_
_entity.id
_entity.type
_entity.pdbx_description
1 polymer ?
#
loop_
_entity_poly.entity_id
_entity_poly.type
_entity_poly.pdbx_seq_one_letter_code
_entity_poly.pdbx_strand_id
1 'polypeptide(L)'
;MRILFFIKINEESTSIFGCLLSNRFLCAFFGLAQLTFIIISFYQHIFSYSKFKQIFHCHSNISSNATIEEKFMAYDVIIFDFGLMHRILGTTECVANYLDGGYMRAMWCIEHGTSLTIMLINITCLQKYVWLMWPALLMESSYALGMSILTMATAPKILEALGGAVDKELALLLLYYLIGFISNWFFTLVMWHYYWHIEMTYSPPPPIQTRPKVNRRSRASMSSHVAAVLRRTSKSNIFPGHLTMKNDDEIAINNLKKDDENYHRINYRKNKYVDYYSNNVGTHV
;
A
#
# COMPACT_ATOMS: atom_id res chain seq x y z
N MET A 1 2.77 -8.70 1.41
CA MET A 1 2.07 -9.58 0.43
C MET A 1 3.03 -10.63 -0.14
N ARG A 2 2.55 -11.79 -0.65
CA ARG A 2 3.38 -12.70 -1.48
C ARG A 2 3.19 -12.30 -2.94
N ILE A 3 4.19 -11.67 -3.56
CA ILE A 3 4.05 -11.07 -4.90
C ILE A 3 4.74 -11.94 -5.96
N LEU A 4 5.85 -12.59 -5.60
CA LEU A 4 6.50 -13.64 -6.40
C LEU A 4 6.97 -14.77 -5.47
N PHE A 5 7.26 -15.94 -6.05
CA PHE A 5 7.78 -17.10 -5.31
C PHE A 5 9.07 -16.80 -4.52
N PHE A 6 9.83 -15.79 -4.97
CA PHE A 6 11.13 -15.37 -4.41
C PHE A 6 11.10 -14.07 -3.58
N ILE A 7 9.95 -13.36 -3.53
CA ILE A 7 9.81 -12.07 -2.85
C ILE A 7 8.59 -12.11 -1.91
N LYS A 8 8.87 -12.09 -0.59
CA LYS A 8 7.86 -12.03 0.46
C LYS A 8 8.03 -10.73 1.25
N ILE A 9 7.19 -9.74 0.93
CA ILE A 9 7.11 -8.50 1.70
C ILE A 9 6.24 -8.74 2.94
N ASN A 10 6.81 -8.57 4.14
CA ASN A 10 6.09 -8.43 5.40
C ASN A 10 6.17 -6.95 5.84
N GLU A 11 5.45 -6.57 6.89
CA GLU A 11 5.37 -5.17 7.36
C GLU A 11 6.72 -4.62 7.86
N GLU A 12 7.43 -5.37 8.70
CA GLU A 12 8.74 -4.97 9.26
C GLU A 12 9.91 -5.21 8.29
N SER A 13 9.82 -6.28 7.49
CA SER A 13 10.94 -6.78 6.68
C SER A 13 10.50 -7.48 5.39
N THR A 14 11.32 -7.35 4.35
CA THR A 14 11.15 -8.02 3.06
C THR A 14 12.17 -9.14 2.96
N SER A 15 11.72 -10.35 2.62
CA SER A 15 12.60 -11.44 2.24
C SER A 15 12.74 -11.51 0.72
N ILE A 16 13.97 -11.42 0.24
CA ILE A 16 14.37 -11.52 -1.18
C ILE A 16 15.34 -12.69 -1.29
N PHE A 17 15.00 -13.73 -2.05
CA PHE A 17 15.80 -14.97 -2.18
C PHE A 17 16.21 -15.61 -0.82
N GLY A 18 15.40 -15.41 0.22
CA GLY A 18 15.68 -15.89 1.58
C GLY A 18 16.43 -14.90 2.47
N CYS A 19 17.20 -13.96 1.91
CA CYS A 19 17.81 -12.87 2.67
C CYS A 19 16.72 -11.93 3.20
N LEU A 20 16.71 -11.69 4.52
CA LEU A 20 15.71 -10.85 5.19
C LEU A 20 16.28 -9.45 5.45
N LEU A 21 15.69 -8.46 4.79
CA LEU A 21 16.10 -7.06 4.82
C LEU A 21 15.04 -6.21 5.52
N SER A 22 15.46 -5.30 6.40
CA SER A 22 14.54 -4.37 7.06
C SER A 22 13.94 -3.39 6.05
N ASN A 23 12.62 -3.19 6.11
CA ASN A 23 11.94 -2.25 5.21
C ASN A 23 12.42 -0.81 5.43
N ARG A 24 12.88 -0.46 6.64
CA ARG A 24 13.51 0.84 6.93
C ARG A 24 14.77 1.08 6.08
N PHE A 25 15.63 0.06 5.97
CA PHE A 25 16.86 0.13 5.17
C PHE A 25 16.54 0.21 3.68
N LEU A 26 15.59 -0.62 3.20
CA LEU A 26 15.17 -0.59 1.81
C LEU A 26 14.56 0.76 1.42
N CYS A 27 13.68 1.35 2.25
CA CYS A 27 13.11 2.67 2.00
C CYS A 27 14.19 3.77 1.94
N ALA A 28 15.21 3.71 2.80
CA ALA A 28 16.33 4.65 2.76
C ALA A 28 17.19 4.45 1.51
N PHE A 29 17.50 3.20 1.13
CA PHE A 29 18.31 2.87 -0.05
C PHE A 29 17.63 3.31 -1.36
N PHE A 30 16.38 2.88 -1.59
CA PHE A 30 15.64 3.27 -2.79
C PHE A 30 15.30 4.77 -2.78
N GLY A 31 14.99 5.36 -1.63
CA GLY A 31 14.79 6.81 -1.50
C GLY A 31 16.01 7.64 -1.89
N LEU A 32 17.23 7.21 -1.51
CA LEU A 32 18.47 7.87 -1.91
C LEU A 32 18.81 7.67 -3.40
N ALA A 33 18.55 6.48 -3.95
CA ALA A 33 18.72 6.21 -5.37
C ALA A 33 17.74 7.05 -6.22
N GLN A 34 16.46 7.07 -5.85
CA GLN A 34 15.41 7.85 -6.50
C GLN A 34 15.69 9.35 -6.40
N LEU A 35 16.12 9.85 -5.24
CA LEU A 35 16.56 11.23 -5.07
C LEU A 35 17.76 11.58 -5.98
N THR A 36 18.67 10.63 -6.23
CA THR A 36 19.79 10.83 -7.16
C THR A 36 19.30 10.96 -8.62
N PHE A 37 18.36 10.13 -9.07
CA PHE A 37 17.75 10.27 -10.40
C PHE A 37 16.98 11.61 -10.56
N ILE A 38 16.27 12.05 -9.51
CA ILE A 38 15.60 13.35 -9.47
C ILE A 38 16.60 14.51 -9.57
N ILE A 39 17.71 14.47 -8.83
CA ILE A 39 18.76 15.50 -8.90
C ILE A 39 19.37 15.56 -10.31
N ILE A 40 19.62 14.41 -10.95
CA ILE A 40 20.14 14.34 -12.32
C ILE A 40 19.12 14.92 -13.32
N SER A 41 17.84 14.58 -13.21
CA SER A 41 16.80 15.11 -14.11
C SER A 41 16.53 16.61 -13.88
N PHE A 42 16.53 17.08 -12.63
CA PHE A 42 16.46 18.51 -12.34
C PHE A 42 17.67 19.28 -12.90
N TYR A 43 18.86 18.66 -12.90
CA TYR A 43 20.03 19.23 -13.56
C TYR A 43 19.89 19.30 -15.09
N GLN A 44 19.21 18.34 -15.75
CA GLN A 44 18.84 18.46 -17.18
C GLN A 44 18.01 19.72 -17.43
N HIS A 45 17.01 20.00 -16.59
CA HIS A 45 16.18 21.20 -16.72
C HIS A 45 16.97 22.50 -16.51
N ILE A 46 17.84 22.56 -15.50
CA ILE A 46 18.72 23.72 -15.25
C ILE A 46 19.67 23.95 -16.44
N PHE A 47 20.30 22.88 -16.95
CA PHE A 47 21.23 22.93 -18.08
C PHE A 47 20.51 23.36 -19.37
N SER A 48 19.35 22.76 -19.65
CA SER A 48 18.48 23.10 -20.77
C SER A 48 18.10 24.58 -20.77
N TYR A 49 17.60 25.08 -19.65
CA TYR A 49 17.23 26.50 -19.51
C TYR A 49 18.44 27.42 -19.62
N SER A 50 19.59 27.01 -19.09
CA SER A 50 20.83 27.80 -19.19
C SER A 50 21.31 27.96 -20.63
N LYS A 51 21.39 26.85 -21.39
CA LYS A 51 22.00 26.77 -22.72
C LYS A 51 21.02 27.11 -23.86
N PHE A 52 19.78 26.63 -23.80
CA PHE A 52 18.79 26.73 -24.89
C PHE A 52 17.59 27.66 -24.57
N LYS A 53 17.50 28.20 -23.35
CA LYS A 53 16.37 29.04 -22.87
C LYS A 53 14.99 28.34 -22.88
N GLN A 54 14.98 27.00 -22.91
CA GLN A 54 13.80 26.15 -22.81
C GLN A 54 13.93 25.24 -21.58
N ILE A 55 12.82 24.95 -20.88
CA ILE A 55 12.85 24.13 -19.65
C ILE A 55 13.25 22.67 -19.96
N PHE A 56 12.85 22.12 -21.11
CA PHE A 56 13.37 20.86 -21.61
C PHE A 56 13.56 20.94 -23.13
N HIS A 57 14.81 20.74 -23.57
CA HIS A 57 15.21 20.72 -24.98
C HIS A 57 15.77 19.33 -25.29
N CYS A 58 14.89 18.39 -25.61
CA CYS A 58 15.25 17.04 -26.02
C CYS A 58 15.08 16.85 -27.52
N HIS A 59 16.13 16.38 -28.21
CA HIS A 59 16.12 16.09 -29.64
C HIS A 59 16.83 14.76 -29.92
N SER A 60 16.24 13.91 -30.77
CA SER A 60 16.70 12.52 -31.00
C SER A 60 17.65 12.36 -32.20
N ASN A 61 17.71 13.34 -33.11
CA ASN A 61 18.58 13.31 -34.29
C ASN A 61 20.04 13.66 -33.93
N ILE A 62 20.67 12.79 -33.14
CA ILE A 62 22.01 13.00 -32.59
C ILE A 62 23.06 12.16 -33.34
N SER A 63 24.12 12.82 -33.80
CA SER A 63 25.26 12.16 -34.43
C SER A 63 25.98 11.20 -33.47
N SER A 64 26.49 10.08 -33.97
CA SER A 64 27.31 9.15 -33.18
C SER A 64 28.50 9.83 -32.50
N ASN A 65 29.06 10.88 -33.13
CA ASN A 65 30.18 11.67 -32.62
C ASN A 65 29.77 12.85 -31.72
N ALA A 66 28.48 13.03 -31.42
CA ALA A 66 28.00 14.13 -30.58
C ALA A 66 28.52 14.05 -29.13
N THR A 67 28.54 15.20 -28.47
CA THR A 67 29.04 15.37 -27.11
C THR A 67 28.19 14.63 -26.07
N ILE A 68 28.77 14.43 -24.89
CA ILE A 68 28.06 13.84 -23.74
C ILE A 68 26.88 14.73 -23.32
N GLU A 69 27.02 16.06 -23.41
CA GLU A 69 25.95 17.01 -23.12
C GLU A 69 24.73 16.84 -24.04
N GLU A 70 24.96 16.69 -25.35
CA GLU A 70 23.89 16.51 -26.33
C GLU A 70 23.18 15.18 -26.13
N LYS A 71 23.94 14.09 -25.93
CA LYS A 71 23.39 12.76 -25.63
C LYS A 71 22.63 12.74 -24.30
N PHE A 72 23.08 13.47 -23.29
CA PHE A 72 22.38 13.64 -22.01
C PHE A 72 21.06 14.41 -22.16
N MET A 73 20.94 15.32 -23.13
CA MET A 73 19.68 16.01 -23.43
C MET A 73 18.69 15.18 -24.26
N ALA A 74 19.12 14.08 -24.91
CA ALA A 74 18.22 13.17 -25.62
C ALA A 74 17.45 12.18 -24.70
N TYR A 75 17.71 12.16 -23.39
CA TYR A 75 17.13 11.16 -22.49
C TYR A 75 16.19 11.80 -21.46
N ASP A 76 14.99 11.24 -21.23
CA ASP A 76 14.11 11.64 -20.12
C ASP A 76 14.42 10.75 -18.90
N VAL A 77 15.41 11.17 -18.10
CA VAL A 77 16.01 10.35 -17.02
C VAL A 77 14.99 9.98 -15.94
N ILE A 78 14.02 10.86 -15.63
CA ILE A 78 13.03 10.59 -14.58
C ILE A 78 11.97 9.54 -14.99
N ILE A 79 11.94 9.11 -16.25
CA ILE A 79 11.14 7.96 -16.70
C ILE A 79 11.98 6.81 -17.28
N PHE A 80 13.31 6.85 -17.11
CA PHE A 80 14.24 5.86 -17.67
C PHE A 80 14.14 5.70 -19.21
N ASP A 81 13.74 6.77 -19.91
CA ASP A 81 13.63 6.78 -21.37
C ASP A 81 14.94 7.28 -22.00
N PHE A 82 15.82 6.34 -22.31
CA PHE A 82 17.10 6.59 -22.97
C PHE A 82 16.98 6.60 -24.50
N GLY A 83 15.88 7.15 -25.04
CA GLY A 83 15.55 7.14 -26.47
C GLY A 83 14.69 5.96 -26.92
N LEU A 84 14.08 5.24 -25.97
CA LEU A 84 13.11 4.17 -26.25
C LEU A 84 11.87 4.75 -26.95
N MET A 85 11.32 5.85 -26.44
CA MET A 85 10.10 6.44 -26.99
C MET A 85 10.34 7.07 -28.36
N HIS A 86 11.53 7.63 -28.62
CA HIS A 86 11.90 8.11 -29.97
C HIS A 86 11.87 6.97 -31.00
N ARG A 87 12.44 5.80 -30.66
CA ARG A 87 12.48 4.62 -31.54
C ARG A 87 11.11 3.98 -31.74
N ILE A 88 10.25 4.00 -30.72
CA ILE A 88 8.94 3.33 -30.72
C ILE A 88 7.80 4.21 -31.28
N LEU A 89 7.87 5.53 -31.07
CA LEU A 89 6.88 6.50 -31.56
C LEU A 89 7.32 7.22 -32.85
N GLY A 90 8.60 7.12 -33.22
CA GLY A 90 9.18 7.79 -34.39
C GLY A 90 9.37 9.30 -34.23
N THR A 91 9.44 9.81 -32.98
CA THR A 91 9.48 11.25 -32.71
C THR A 91 10.89 11.84 -32.72
N THR A 92 11.00 13.08 -33.20
CA THR A 92 12.25 13.86 -33.19
C THR A 92 12.57 14.47 -31.82
N GLU A 93 11.60 14.52 -30.91
CA GLU A 93 11.74 15.07 -29.56
C GLU A 93 11.14 14.13 -28.51
N CYS A 94 11.50 14.33 -27.23
CA CYS A 94 10.92 13.55 -26.12
C CYS A 94 9.42 13.84 -25.97
N VAL A 95 8.67 12.87 -25.42
CA VAL A 95 7.22 13.02 -25.19
C VAL A 95 6.89 14.25 -24.31
N ALA A 96 7.75 14.56 -23.34
CA ALA A 96 7.62 15.75 -22.48
C ALA A 96 7.74 17.09 -23.24
N ASN A 97 8.43 17.15 -24.38
CA ASN A 97 8.45 18.37 -25.21
C ASN A 97 7.06 18.64 -25.81
N TYR A 98 6.42 17.61 -26.37
CA TYR A 98 5.12 17.74 -27.04
C TYR A 98 3.94 17.94 -26.09
N LEU A 99 4.01 17.44 -24.85
CA LEU A 99 2.94 17.59 -23.86
C LEU A 99 2.93 18.97 -23.21
N ASP A 100 4.09 19.40 -22.69
CA ASP A 100 4.16 20.51 -21.74
C ASP A 100 5.50 21.29 -21.77
N GLY A 101 6.41 20.99 -22.71
CA GLY A 101 7.77 21.54 -22.72
C GLY A 101 8.63 21.13 -21.51
N GLY A 102 8.25 20.06 -20.80
CA GLY A 102 8.89 19.56 -19.58
C GLY A 102 8.68 20.42 -18.33
N TYR A 103 7.72 21.36 -18.32
CA TYR A 103 7.36 22.13 -17.12
C TYR A 103 6.84 21.24 -15.97
N MET A 104 6.00 20.26 -16.28
CA MET A 104 5.50 19.26 -15.32
C MET A 104 6.64 18.37 -14.82
N ARG A 105 7.61 18.00 -15.67
CA ARG A 105 8.81 17.25 -15.26
C ARG A 105 9.68 18.04 -14.29
N ALA A 106 9.93 19.31 -14.58
CA ALA A 106 10.69 20.20 -13.71
C ALA A 106 10.00 20.41 -12.34
N MET A 107 8.68 20.64 -12.33
CA MET A 107 7.91 20.78 -11.09
C MET A 107 7.88 19.47 -10.29
N TRP A 108 7.68 18.32 -10.96
CA TRP A 108 7.71 17.00 -10.35
C TRP A 108 9.04 16.72 -9.64
N CYS A 109 10.17 17.13 -10.22
CA CYS A 109 11.47 16.97 -9.57
C CYS A 109 11.56 17.75 -8.25
N ILE A 110 10.95 18.94 -8.16
CA ILE A 110 10.92 19.76 -6.94
C ILE A 110 9.99 19.12 -5.90
N GLU A 111 8.77 18.77 -6.28
CA GLU A 111 7.75 18.20 -5.36
C GLU A 111 8.15 16.79 -4.88
N HIS A 112 8.59 15.91 -5.78
CA HIS A 112 9.05 14.57 -5.44
C HIS A 112 10.36 14.61 -4.64
N GLY A 113 11.33 15.43 -5.07
CA GLY A 113 12.61 15.58 -4.36
C GLY A 113 12.47 16.13 -2.93
N THR A 114 11.58 17.11 -2.72
CA THR A 114 11.26 17.59 -1.36
C THR A 114 10.52 16.54 -0.54
N SER A 115 9.58 15.79 -1.13
CA SER A 115 8.86 14.69 -0.45
C SER A 115 9.81 13.58 0.04
N LEU A 116 10.75 13.13 -0.79
CA LEU A 116 11.76 12.14 -0.42
C LEU A 116 12.75 12.67 0.62
N THR A 117 13.09 13.96 0.56
CA THR A 117 13.92 14.59 1.61
C THR A 117 13.22 14.56 2.97
N ILE A 118 11.92 14.89 3.01
CA ILE A 118 11.09 14.79 4.24
C ILE A 118 11.02 13.33 4.73
N MET A 119 10.83 12.37 3.82
CA MET A 119 10.82 10.94 4.13
C MET A 119 12.15 10.45 4.73
N LEU A 120 13.30 10.85 4.17
CA LEU A 120 14.61 10.50 4.70
C LEU A 120 14.83 11.08 6.10
N ILE A 121 14.33 12.30 6.37
CA ILE A 121 14.34 12.91 7.71
C ILE A 121 13.39 12.17 8.69
N ASN A 122 12.22 11.69 8.24
CA ASN A 122 11.36 10.83 9.04
C ASN A 122 12.06 9.51 9.40
N ILE A 123 12.57 8.80 8.40
CA ILE A 123 13.21 7.49 8.55
C ILE A 123 14.45 7.55 9.44
N THR A 124 15.20 8.66 9.44
CA THR A 124 16.39 8.83 10.28
C THR A 124 16.05 9.34 11.69
N CYS A 125 15.34 10.47 11.81
CA CYS A 125 15.23 11.23 13.06
C CYS A 125 13.82 11.31 13.65
N LEU A 126 12.78 11.30 12.82
CA LEU A 126 11.42 11.74 13.20
C LEU A 126 10.34 10.64 13.10
N GLN A 127 10.72 9.37 13.22
CA GLN A 127 9.86 8.18 13.00
C GLN A 127 8.50 8.19 13.73
N LYS A 128 8.39 8.86 14.90
CA LYS A 128 7.12 9.01 15.65
C LYS A 128 6.04 9.79 14.88
N TYR A 129 6.44 10.70 13.99
CA TYR A 129 5.53 11.58 13.26
C TYR A 129 5.14 10.94 11.92
N VAL A 130 4.29 9.91 12.00
CA VAL A 130 3.86 9.05 10.88
C VAL A 130 3.33 9.85 9.67
N TRP A 131 2.69 11.01 9.89
CA TRP A 131 2.19 11.86 8.81
C TRP A 131 3.29 12.39 7.86
N LEU A 132 4.56 12.48 8.32
CA LEU A 132 5.67 12.95 7.48
C LEU A 132 6.00 11.99 6.32
N MET A 133 5.55 10.74 6.37
CA MET A 133 5.67 9.80 5.25
C MET A 133 4.65 10.07 4.13
N TRP A 134 3.52 10.75 4.43
CA TRP A 134 2.41 10.89 3.47
C TRP A 134 2.78 11.61 2.17
N PRO A 135 3.56 12.71 2.16
CA PRO A 135 3.98 13.34 0.91
C PRO A 135 4.74 12.38 -0.01
N ALA A 136 5.69 11.61 0.52
CA ALA A 136 6.46 10.66 -0.26
C ALA A 136 5.61 9.47 -0.73
N LEU A 137 4.73 8.94 0.12
CA LEU A 137 3.81 7.86 -0.27
C LEU A 137 2.90 8.30 -1.42
N LEU A 138 2.38 9.53 -1.39
CA LEU A 138 1.52 10.06 -2.45
C LEU A 138 2.31 10.32 -3.75
N MET A 139 3.48 10.95 -3.68
CA MET A 139 4.33 11.20 -4.85
C MET A 139 4.88 9.91 -5.47
N GLU A 140 5.33 8.94 -4.67
CA GLU A 140 5.83 7.65 -5.16
C GLU A 140 4.69 6.79 -5.76
N SER A 141 3.52 6.72 -5.09
CA SER A 141 2.39 5.97 -5.64
C SER A 141 1.87 6.55 -6.96
N SER A 142 1.88 7.89 -7.09
CA SER A 142 1.50 8.56 -8.33
C SER A 142 2.60 8.50 -9.40
N TYR A 143 3.88 8.40 -9.01
CA TYR A 143 4.99 8.09 -9.91
C TYR A 143 4.87 6.68 -10.52
N ALA A 144 4.63 5.65 -9.69
CA ALA A 144 4.39 4.27 -10.15
C ALA A 144 3.15 4.17 -11.06
N LEU A 145 2.07 4.85 -10.69
CA LEU A 145 0.85 4.91 -11.49
C LEU A 145 1.08 5.63 -12.83
N GLY A 146 1.77 6.77 -12.83
CA GLY A 146 2.09 7.51 -14.05
C GLY A 146 2.97 6.72 -15.02
N MET A 147 3.99 6.03 -14.50
CA MET A 147 4.82 5.09 -15.27
C MET A 147 4.01 3.90 -15.81
N SER A 148 3.00 3.43 -15.08
CA SER A 148 2.09 2.36 -15.52
C SER A 148 1.16 2.82 -16.65
N ILE A 149 0.61 4.04 -16.57
CA ILE A 149 -0.18 4.63 -17.65
C ILE A 149 0.69 4.83 -18.90
N LEU A 150 1.92 5.33 -18.75
CA LEU A 150 2.86 5.48 -19.87
C LEU A 150 3.20 4.13 -20.51
N THR A 151 3.47 3.10 -19.71
CA THR A 151 3.71 1.72 -20.18
C THR A 151 2.48 1.18 -20.92
N MET A 152 1.27 1.38 -20.38
CA MET A 152 0.03 0.91 -20.99
C MET A 152 -0.30 1.64 -22.31
N ALA A 153 -0.07 2.95 -22.38
CA ALA A 153 -0.29 3.75 -23.58
C ALA A 153 0.70 3.41 -24.71
N THR A 154 1.93 3.03 -24.35
CA THR A 154 3.00 2.67 -25.31
C THR A 154 3.04 1.17 -25.63
N ALA A 155 2.39 0.32 -24.81
CA ALA A 155 2.34 -1.14 -25.00
C ALA A 155 1.96 -1.61 -26.42
N PRO A 156 0.97 -1.02 -27.13
CA PRO A 156 0.66 -1.43 -28.50
C PRO A 156 1.85 -1.24 -29.46
N LYS A 157 2.61 -0.14 -29.30
CA LYS A 157 3.79 0.17 -30.12
C LYS A 157 5.03 -0.61 -29.67
N ILE A 158 5.17 -0.92 -28.39
CA ILE A 158 6.17 -1.88 -27.89
C ILE A 158 5.90 -3.27 -28.50
N LEU A 159 4.65 -3.73 -28.55
CA LEU A 159 4.28 -5.02 -29.15
C LEU A 159 4.48 -5.03 -30.67
N GLU A 160 4.17 -3.94 -31.37
CA GLU A 160 4.45 -3.78 -32.81
C GLU A 160 5.96 -3.86 -33.11
N ALA A 161 6.79 -3.18 -32.32
CA ALA A 161 8.24 -3.24 -32.43
C ALA A 161 8.83 -4.61 -32.06
N LEU A 162 8.25 -5.31 -31.07
CA LEU A 162 8.65 -6.67 -30.69
C LEU A 162 8.17 -7.76 -31.66
N GLY A 163 7.11 -7.51 -32.43
CA GLY A 163 6.64 -8.38 -33.51
C GLY A 163 7.45 -8.27 -34.80
N GLY A 164 8.29 -7.24 -34.92
CA GLY A 164 9.24 -7.04 -36.01
C GLY A 164 10.60 -7.71 -35.78
N ALA A 165 11.63 -7.21 -36.46
CA ALA A 165 13.01 -7.62 -36.21
C ALA A 165 13.53 -6.94 -34.93
N VAL A 166 13.69 -7.71 -33.84
CA VAL A 166 14.12 -7.17 -32.55
C VAL A 166 15.64 -6.92 -32.53
N ASP A 167 16.02 -5.66 -32.71
CA ASP A 167 17.40 -5.21 -32.54
C ASP A 167 17.90 -5.37 -31.10
N LYS A 168 19.19 -5.70 -30.94
CA LYS A 168 19.87 -5.75 -29.62
C LYS A 168 19.77 -4.42 -28.87
N GLU A 169 19.81 -3.30 -29.60
CA GLU A 169 19.72 -1.95 -29.04
C GLU A 169 18.31 -1.65 -28.52
N LEU A 170 17.26 -1.95 -29.29
CA LEU A 170 15.86 -1.85 -28.85
C LEU A 170 15.62 -2.71 -27.60
N ALA A 171 16.16 -3.93 -27.56
CA ALA A 171 16.05 -4.81 -26.40
C ALA A 171 16.74 -4.25 -25.15
N LEU A 172 17.89 -3.58 -25.29
CA LEU A 172 18.58 -2.91 -24.18
C LEU A 172 17.81 -1.68 -23.68
N LEU A 173 17.30 -0.84 -24.59
CA LEU A 173 16.49 0.33 -24.24
C LEU A 173 15.21 -0.08 -23.49
N LEU A 174 14.52 -1.11 -23.98
CA LEU A 174 13.33 -1.67 -23.32
C LEU A 174 13.69 -2.29 -21.95
N LEU A 175 14.85 -2.95 -21.84
CA LEU A 175 15.32 -3.51 -20.57
C LEU A 175 15.57 -2.43 -19.51
N TYR A 176 16.21 -1.30 -19.86
CA TYR A 176 16.42 -0.20 -18.92
C TYR A 176 15.09 0.40 -18.43
N TYR A 177 14.14 0.63 -19.35
CA TYR A 177 12.81 1.12 -19.01
C TYR A 177 12.06 0.15 -18.06
N LEU A 178 12.08 -1.15 -18.37
CA LEU A 178 11.45 -2.19 -17.53
C LEU A 178 12.12 -2.32 -16.16
N ILE A 179 13.44 -2.19 -16.06
CA ILE A 179 14.15 -2.18 -14.77
C ILE A 179 13.72 -0.97 -13.92
N GLY A 180 13.63 0.22 -14.52
CA GLY A 180 13.12 1.43 -13.85
C GLY A 180 11.68 1.26 -13.37
N PHE A 181 10.80 0.80 -14.25
CA PHE A 181 9.40 0.51 -13.97
C PHE A 181 9.20 -0.48 -12.80
N ILE A 182 9.90 -1.62 -12.83
CA ILE A 182 9.79 -2.65 -11.78
C ILE A 182 10.40 -2.16 -10.45
N SER A 183 11.49 -1.40 -10.50
CA SER A 183 12.15 -0.86 -9.30
C SER A 183 11.27 0.18 -8.57
N ASN A 184 10.63 1.07 -9.32
CA ASN A 184 9.63 2.03 -8.85
C ASN A 184 8.44 1.33 -8.16
N TRP A 185 7.83 0.35 -8.85
CA TRP A 185 6.76 -0.46 -8.26
C TRP A 185 7.19 -1.19 -6.98
N PHE A 186 8.38 -1.77 -6.96
CA PHE A 186 8.91 -2.46 -5.79
C PHE A 186 9.16 -1.49 -4.61
N PHE A 187 9.73 -0.31 -4.88
CA PHE A 187 9.94 0.73 -3.87
C PHE A 187 8.61 1.23 -3.29
N THR A 188 7.62 1.52 -4.14
CA THR A 188 6.24 1.87 -3.73
C THR A 188 5.67 0.83 -2.75
N LEU A 189 5.75 -0.46 -3.10
CA LEU A 189 5.24 -1.56 -2.27
C LEU A 189 5.96 -1.71 -0.93
N VAL A 190 7.29 -1.50 -0.91
CA VAL A 190 8.09 -1.53 0.32
C VAL A 190 7.80 -0.31 1.20
N MET A 191 7.59 0.88 0.60
CA MET A 191 7.26 2.11 1.32
C MET A 191 5.87 2.01 1.99
N TRP A 192 4.86 1.47 1.31
CA TRP A 192 3.55 1.19 1.90
C TRP A 192 3.62 0.17 3.05
N HIS A 193 4.37 -0.93 2.88
CA HIS A 193 4.54 -1.91 3.95
C HIS A 193 5.31 -1.35 5.16
N TYR A 194 6.31 -0.48 4.96
CA TYR A 194 6.97 0.26 6.04
C TYR A 194 6.03 1.28 6.71
N TYR A 195 5.17 1.96 5.95
CA TYR A 195 4.18 2.90 6.49
C TYR A 195 3.24 2.21 7.49
N TRP A 196 2.60 1.10 7.10
CA TRP A 196 1.70 0.37 8.00
C TRP A 196 2.42 -0.15 9.25
N HIS A 197 3.69 -0.54 9.12
CA HIS A 197 4.51 -0.95 10.27
C HIS A 197 4.74 0.20 11.28
N ILE A 198 5.09 1.40 10.83
CA ILE A 198 5.25 2.55 11.73
C ILE A 198 3.92 3.06 12.26
N GLU A 199 2.83 2.96 11.49
CA GLU A 199 1.47 3.32 11.89
C GLU A 199 0.99 2.42 13.03
N MET A 200 1.10 1.08 12.89
CA MET A 200 0.78 0.14 13.97
C MET A 200 1.68 0.32 15.21
N THR A 201 2.92 0.77 15.02
CA THR A 201 3.90 0.94 16.12
C THR A 201 3.69 2.23 16.92
N TYR A 202 3.42 3.35 16.26
CA TYR A 202 3.38 4.68 16.89
C TYR A 202 1.98 5.30 16.97
N SER A 203 1.02 4.84 16.17
CA SER A 203 -0.37 5.31 16.17
C SER A 203 -1.37 4.14 16.08
N PRO A 204 -1.29 3.14 16.99
CA PRO A 204 -2.16 1.98 16.94
C PRO A 204 -3.64 2.38 16.99
N PRO A 205 -4.53 1.76 16.18
CA PRO A 205 -5.94 2.09 16.16
C PRO A 205 -6.56 1.85 17.55
N PRO A 206 -7.54 2.68 17.98
CA PRO A 206 -8.19 2.51 19.27
C PRO A 206 -8.82 1.11 19.36
N PRO A 207 -8.70 0.42 20.50
CA PRO A 207 -9.21 -0.94 20.64
C PRO A 207 -10.70 -0.95 20.35
N ILE A 208 -11.11 -1.72 19.34
CA ILE A 208 -12.51 -1.83 18.91
C ILE A 208 -13.34 -2.17 20.15
N GLN A 209 -14.17 -1.23 20.58
CA GLN A 209 -15.18 -1.48 21.60
C GLN A 209 -16.22 -2.42 21.00
N THR A 210 -15.95 -3.72 21.08
CA THR A 210 -16.97 -4.75 20.90
C THR A 210 -18.11 -4.38 21.84
N ARG A 211 -19.27 -3.97 21.29
CA ARG A 211 -20.42 -3.52 22.09
C ARG A 211 -20.58 -4.47 23.29
N PRO A 212 -20.64 -3.95 24.53
CA PRO A 212 -20.77 -4.81 25.70
C PRO A 212 -21.93 -5.77 25.45
N LYS A 213 -21.68 -7.08 25.50
CA LYS A 213 -22.69 -8.11 25.16
C LYS A 213 -23.91 -7.85 26.03
N VAL A 214 -24.94 -7.23 25.45
CA VAL A 214 -26.17 -6.85 26.16
C VAL A 214 -26.77 -8.14 26.70
N ASN A 215 -26.58 -8.35 28.00
CA ASN A 215 -26.70 -9.67 28.58
C ASN A 215 -28.18 -10.04 28.62
N ARG A 216 -28.62 -10.86 27.64
CA ARG A 216 -30.05 -11.05 27.28
C ARG A 216 -30.93 -11.44 28.48
N ARG A 217 -30.32 -11.98 29.54
CA ARG A 217 -30.88 -12.26 30.86
C ARG A 217 -31.54 -11.05 31.54
N SER A 218 -31.02 -9.82 31.42
CA SER A 218 -31.60 -8.64 32.08
C SER A 218 -32.92 -8.18 31.45
N ARG A 219 -33.18 -8.54 30.18
CA ARG A 219 -34.48 -8.25 29.53
C ARG A 219 -35.61 -9.16 30.06
N ALA A 220 -35.27 -10.29 30.68
CA ALA A 220 -36.25 -11.22 31.26
C ALA A 220 -36.76 -10.74 32.64
N SER A 221 -35.90 -10.17 33.50
CA SER A 221 -36.32 -9.72 34.84
C SER A 221 -37.18 -8.44 34.82
N MET A 222 -37.04 -7.58 33.81
CA MET A 222 -38.03 -6.50 33.58
C MET A 222 -39.39 -7.06 33.16
N SER A 223 -39.42 -8.10 32.32
CA SER A 223 -40.67 -8.71 31.86
C SER A 223 -41.44 -9.37 33.01
N SER A 224 -40.77 -10.05 33.93
CA SER A 224 -41.42 -10.65 35.10
C SER A 224 -42.02 -9.61 36.06
N HIS A 225 -41.36 -8.46 36.28
CA HIS A 225 -41.93 -7.37 37.07
C HIS A 225 -43.17 -6.74 36.42
N VAL A 226 -43.13 -6.46 35.11
CA VAL A 226 -44.31 -5.91 34.40
C VAL A 226 -45.47 -6.91 34.41
N ALA A 227 -45.21 -8.20 34.19
CA ALA A 227 -46.23 -9.25 34.26
C ALA A 227 -46.80 -9.43 35.69
N ALA A 228 -45.99 -9.27 36.74
CA ALA A 228 -46.45 -9.32 38.13
C ALA A 228 -47.33 -8.12 38.50
N VAL A 229 -47.03 -6.91 37.99
CA VAL A 229 -47.87 -5.72 38.17
C VAL A 229 -49.23 -5.90 37.46
N LEU A 230 -49.23 -6.34 36.19
CA LEU A 230 -50.46 -6.59 35.43
C LEU A 230 -51.33 -7.72 36.05
N ARG A 231 -50.72 -8.71 36.70
CA ARG A 231 -51.47 -9.74 37.46
C ARG A 231 -52.10 -9.22 38.76
N ARG A 232 -51.63 -8.10 39.33
CA ARG A 232 -52.27 -7.48 40.51
C ARG A 232 -53.50 -6.64 40.15
N THR A 233 -53.48 -5.92 39.03
CA THR A 233 -54.63 -5.11 38.58
C THR A 233 -55.80 -5.94 38.04
N SER A 234 -55.55 -7.19 37.63
CA SER A 234 -56.59 -8.09 37.11
C SER A 234 -57.45 -8.81 38.17
N LYS A 235 -57.23 -8.57 39.48
CA LYS A 235 -57.84 -9.40 40.55
C LYS A 235 -59.08 -8.82 41.24
N SER A 236 -59.80 -7.93 40.56
CA SER A 236 -61.11 -7.43 40.98
C SER A 236 -62.14 -7.54 39.85
N ASN A 237 -62.82 -8.70 39.76
CA ASN A 237 -64.30 -8.83 39.63
C ASN A 237 -64.76 -10.24 39.17
N ILE A 238 -65.81 -10.74 39.87
CA ILE A 238 -66.89 -11.63 39.39
C ILE A 238 -66.53 -13.07 38.93
N PHE A 239 -66.78 -14.03 39.85
CA PHE A 239 -67.71 -15.19 39.78
C PHE A 239 -67.71 -16.20 38.57
N PRO A 240 -68.28 -17.43 38.72
CA PRO A 240 -67.57 -18.64 38.28
C PRO A 240 -68.24 -19.49 37.18
N GLY A 241 -67.53 -20.49 36.65
CA GLY A 241 -68.12 -21.50 35.77
C GLY A 241 -67.25 -22.75 35.48
N HIS A 242 -67.76 -23.91 35.92
CA HIS A 242 -67.60 -25.27 35.34
C HIS A 242 -66.24 -26.03 35.38
N LEU A 243 -66.35 -27.34 35.21
CA LEU A 243 -65.33 -28.40 35.35
C LEU A 243 -64.43 -28.56 34.12
N THR A 244 -63.21 -29.10 34.29
CA THR A 244 -62.84 -30.48 33.85
C THR A 244 -61.45 -30.92 34.35
N MET A 245 -61.18 -32.24 34.32
CA MET A 245 -59.94 -32.89 34.81
C MET A 245 -58.88 -33.05 33.70
N LYS A 246 -57.58 -33.10 34.06
CA LYS A 246 -56.81 -34.37 34.07
C LYS A 246 -55.37 -34.23 34.60
N ASN A 247 -54.97 -35.31 35.28
CA ASN A 247 -53.68 -36.01 35.40
C ASN A 247 -52.42 -35.33 34.79
N ASP A 248 -51.35 -35.11 35.56
CA ASP A 248 -50.29 -36.05 36.00
C ASP A 248 -49.18 -36.23 34.93
N ASP A 249 -47.93 -35.92 35.29
CA ASP A 249 -46.92 -36.96 35.56
C ASP A 249 -45.62 -36.35 36.16
N GLU A 250 -44.87 -37.16 36.90
CA GLU A 250 -43.61 -36.81 37.58
C GLU A 250 -42.39 -37.35 36.81
N ILE A 251 -41.20 -37.41 37.48
CA ILE A 251 -39.94 -38.13 37.14
C ILE A 251 -38.70 -37.21 36.89
N ALA A 252 -38.02 -36.83 37.99
CA ALA A 252 -36.80 -37.49 38.51
C ALA A 252 -35.74 -38.06 37.50
N ILE A 253 -34.41 -38.12 37.72
CA ILE A 253 -33.48 -37.65 38.78
C ILE A 253 -32.00 -37.85 38.32
N ASN A 254 -31.03 -37.39 39.12
CA ASN A 254 -29.64 -37.90 39.31
C ASN A 254 -28.40 -37.20 38.71
N ASN A 255 -27.27 -37.44 39.39
CA ASN A 255 -25.96 -36.77 39.29
C ASN A 255 -24.79 -37.78 39.30
N LEU A 256 -23.60 -37.36 38.85
CA LEU A 256 -22.23 -37.87 39.19
C LEU A 256 -21.24 -36.73 38.79
N LYS A 257 -20.26 -36.24 39.58
CA LYS A 257 -19.03 -36.86 40.18
C LYS A 257 -18.16 -37.57 39.12
N LYS A 258 -16.83 -37.44 39.01
CA LYS A 258 -15.72 -36.74 39.74
C LYS A 258 -14.60 -36.48 38.66
N ASP A 259 -13.42 -35.87 38.84
CA ASP A 259 -12.63 -35.36 39.98
C ASP A 259 -11.64 -34.25 39.51
N ASP A 260 -10.75 -33.72 40.38
CA ASP A 260 -9.65 -32.81 40.02
C ASP A 260 -8.37 -33.53 39.53
N GLU A 261 -7.62 -32.90 38.60
CA GLU A 261 -6.15 -33.04 38.51
C GLU A 261 -5.47 -31.71 38.15
N ASN A 262 -4.23 -31.51 38.61
CA ASN A 262 -3.59 -30.20 38.70
C ASN A 262 -2.26 -30.15 37.94
N TYR A 263 -2.19 -29.39 36.84
CA TYR A 263 -0.96 -29.21 36.05
C TYR A 263 -0.73 -27.75 35.65
N HIS A 264 0.39 -27.18 36.11
CA HIS A 264 0.88 -25.88 35.65
C HIS A 264 1.26 -25.95 34.15
N ARG A 265 0.47 -25.32 33.29
CA ARG A 265 0.89 -24.97 31.92
C ARG A 265 1.19 -23.48 31.81
N ILE A 266 2.44 -23.17 31.45
CA ILE A 266 2.90 -21.80 31.22
C ILE A 266 2.20 -21.25 29.97
N ASN A 267 1.31 -20.28 30.17
CA ASN A 267 0.61 -19.61 29.08
C ASN A 267 1.58 -18.66 28.34
N TYR A 268 2.22 -19.16 27.28
CA TYR A 268 2.74 -18.30 26.23
C TYR A 268 1.58 -17.45 25.70
N ARG A 269 1.67 -16.13 25.90
CA ARG A 269 0.62 -15.15 25.59
C ARG A 269 0.52 -14.97 24.07
N LYS A 270 -0.08 -15.94 23.37
CA LYS A 270 -0.37 -15.88 21.92
C LYS A 270 -1.00 -14.53 21.62
N ASN A 271 -0.30 -13.73 20.82
CA ASN A 271 -0.58 -12.31 20.74
C ASN A 271 -1.83 -12.08 19.88
N LYS A 272 -2.96 -11.74 20.51
CA LYS A 272 -4.32 -11.77 19.94
C LYS A 272 -4.55 -10.80 18.77
N TYR A 273 -3.53 -10.03 18.41
CA TYR A 273 -3.51 -9.09 17.28
C TYR A 273 -3.16 -9.77 15.95
N VAL A 274 -2.36 -10.84 15.97
CA VAL A 274 -1.88 -11.51 14.73
C VAL A 274 -3.01 -12.21 13.97
N ASP A 275 -3.91 -12.88 14.69
CA ASP A 275 -5.05 -13.60 14.10
C ASP A 275 -6.11 -12.65 13.48
N TYR A 276 -6.05 -11.34 13.73
CA TYR A 276 -7.06 -10.39 13.27
C TYR A 276 -6.88 -10.00 11.79
N TYR A 277 -5.66 -9.62 11.39
CA TYR A 277 -5.38 -9.25 9.99
C TYR A 277 -5.36 -10.47 9.05
N SER A 278 -5.09 -11.67 9.57
CA SER A 278 -5.17 -12.93 8.79
C SER A 278 -6.53 -13.15 8.11
N ASN A 279 -7.61 -12.57 8.64
CA ASN A 279 -8.98 -12.83 8.18
C ASN A 279 -9.62 -11.67 7.41
N ASN A 280 -8.97 -10.49 7.35
CA ASN A 280 -9.54 -9.26 6.79
C ASN A 280 -8.85 -8.72 5.53
N VAL A 281 -7.99 -9.52 4.87
CA VAL A 281 -7.27 -9.15 3.62
C VAL A 281 -8.20 -9.16 2.37
N GLY A 282 -9.49 -8.84 2.53
CA GLY A 282 -10.51 -9.02 1.49
C GLY A 282 -11.64 -7.99 1.44
N THR A 283 -11.58 -6.90 2.22
CA THR A 283 -12.70 -5.93 2.32
C THR A 283 -12.30 -4.46 2.14
N HIS A 284 -11.07 -4.17 1.72
CA HIS A 284 -10.64 -2.82 1.33
C HIS A 284 -9.86 -2.87 0.00
N VAL A 285 -10.63 -2.72 -1.07
CA VAL A 285 -10.23 -2.28 -2.42
C VAL A 285 -11.05 -1.03 -2.69
#